data_AF-A0A7V0PK10-F1
#
_entry.id   AF-A0A7V0PK10-F1
#
_cell.length_a   1.000
_cell.length_b   1.000
_cell.length_c   1.000
_cell.angle_alpha   90.00
_cell.angle_beta   90.00
_cell.angle_gamma   90.00
#
_symmetry.space_group_name_H-M   'P 1'
#
loop_
_entity.id
_entity.type
_entity.pdbx_description
1 polymer ?
#
loop_
_entity_poly.entity_id
_entity_poly.type
_entity_poly.pdbx_seq_one_letter_code
_entity_poly.pdbx_strand_id
1 'polypeptide(L)'
;MQAVLDLDLIHVTDPFARLPLTKNTAYLRLHGAPPGDRMYRYDYTPTDLRRLAELISSLAADEVYLLFNNDHMYQNARTYITRFTS
;
A
#
# COMPACT_ATOMS: atom_id res chain seq x y z
N MET A 1 1.74 -14.93 10.90
CA MET A 1 2.88 -14.02 11.18
C MET A 1 4.18 -14.78 11.32
N GLN A 2 4.28 -15.77 12.22
CA GLN A 2 5.52 -16.53 12.44
C GLN A 2 6.04 -17.20 11.16
N ALA A 3 5.19 -17.95 10.44
CA ALA A 3 5.57 -18.59 9.18
C ALA A 3 6.04 -17.64 8.06
N VAL A 4 5.61 -16.37 8.06
CA VAL A 4 6.05 -15.38 7.05
C VAL A 4 7.52 -15.02 7.26
N LEU A 5 7.94 -14.90 8.53
CA LEU A 5 9.31 -14.60 8.89
C LEU A 5 10.20 -15.85 8.74
N ASP A 6 9.69 -17.02 9.16
CA ASP A 6 10.46 -18.27 9.14
C ASP A 6 10.77 -18.76 7.71
N LEU A 7 9.90 -18.42 6.74
CA LEU A 7 10.01 -18.86 5.34
C LEU A 7 10.42 -17.73 4.39
N ASP A 8 10.76 -16.55 4.91
CA ASP A 8 11.14 -15.37 4.14
C ASP A 8 10.14 -15.03 3.01
N LEU A 9 8.84 -15.09 3.32
CA LEU A 9 7.77 -14.83 2.35
C LEU A 9 7.44 -13.35 2.26
N ILE A 10 7.16 -12.86 1.04
CA ILE A 10 6.63 -11.50 0.84
C ILE A 10 5.27 -11.37 1.52
N HIS A 11 5.17 -10.46 2.51
CA HIS A 11 3.92 -10.20 3.23
C HIS A 11 3.08 -9.15 2.49
N VAL A 12 2.17 -9.62 1.63
CA VAL A 12 1.24 -8.72 0.91
C VAL A 12 0.21 -8.15 1.88
N THR A 13 0.14 -6.83 2.01
CA THR A 13 -0.72 -6.15 2.99
C THR A 13 -1.43 -4.93 2.41
N ASP A 14 -2.56 -4.53 3.00
CA ASP A 14 -3.10 -3.18 2.84
C ASP A 14 -2.53 -2.30 3.98
N PRO A 15 -1.71 -1.28 3.67
CA PRO A 15 -1.02 -0.47 4.68
C PRO A 15 -1.98 0.36 5.54
N PHE A 16 -3.23 0.58 5.10
CA PHE A 16 -4.24 1.26 5.91
C PHE A 16 -4.89 0.35 6.96
N ALA A 17 -4.73 -0.98 6.84
CA ALA A 17 -5.15 -1.95 7.85
C ALA A 17 -3.98 -2.48 8.68
N ARG A 18 -2.85 -2.80 8.05
CA ARG A 18 -1.67 -3.36 8.72
C ARG A 18 -0.41 -3.12 7.90
N LEU A 19 0.68 -2.79 8.57
CA LEU A 19 2.00 -2.68 7.95
C LEU A 19 2.58 -4.06 7.58
N PRO A 20 3.38 -4.15 6.49
CA PRO A 20 4.10 -5.38 6.15
C PRO A 20 5.10 -5.76 7.24
N LEU A 21 5.41 -7.06 7.31
CA LEU A 21 6.40 -7.59 8.27
C LEU A 21 7.76 -7.85 7.61
N THR A 22 7.80 -7.89 6.28
CA THR A 22 9.02 -8.11 5.50
C THR A 22 9.89 -6.86 5.48
N LYS A 23 11.21 -7.07 5.55
CA LYS A 23 12.22 -6.02 5.68
C LYS A 23 12.94 -5.63 4.37
N ASN A 24 12.88 -6.47 3.34
CA ASN A 24 13.61 -6.19 2.09
C ASN A 24 12.63 -5.68 1.03
N THR A 25 11.57 -6.46 0.78
CA THR A 25 10.52 -6.11 -0.18
C THR A 25 9.18 -5.96 0.53
N ALA A 26 8.57 -4.79 0.40
CA ALA A 26 7.18 -4.56 0.78
C ALA A 26 6.29 -4.67 -0.47
N TYR A 27 5.22 -5.47 -0.37
CA TYR A 27 4.18 -5.49 -1.38
C TYR A 27 2.86 -5.02 -0.77
N LEU A 28 2.42 -3.84 -1.20
CA LEU A 28 1.23 -3.17 -0.73
C LEU A 28 0.11 -3.31 -1.76
N ARG A 29 -1.07 -3.77 -1.33
CA ARG A 29 -2.27 -3.91 -2.15
C ARG A 29 -3.43 -3.18 -1.49
N LEU A 30 -3.92 -2.14 -2.16
CA LEU A 30 -4.78 -1.11 -1.58
C LEU A 30 -6.25 -1.32 -1.95
N HIS A 31 -7.15 -1.40 -0.97
CA HIS A 31 -8.59 -1.68 -1.20
C HIS A 31 -9.53 -0.58 -0.69
N GLY A 32 -8.99 0.49 -0.11
CA GLY A 32 -9.69 1.62 0.50
C GLY A 32 -8.88 2.20 1.67
N ALA A 33 -9.38 3.25 2.33
CA ALA A 33 -8.77 3.82 3.53
C ALA A 33 -9.82 4.27 4.56
N PRO A 34 -10.05 3.51 5.66
CA PRO A 34 -9.59 2.14 5.88
C PRO A 34 -10.32 1.17 4.91
N PRO A 35 -9.76 -0.03 4.66
CA PRO A 35 -10.49 -1.05 3.93
C PRO A 35 -11.75 -1.48 4.70
N GLY A 36 -12.89 -1.59 4.02
CA GLY A 36 -14.19 -1.89 4.62
C GLY A 36 -15.14 -2.60 3.64
N ASP A 37 -16.42 -2.72 4.00
CA ASP A 37 -17.41 -3.60 3.32
C ASP A 37 -17.63 -3.30 1.83
N ARG A 38 -17.27 -2.10 1.37
CA ARG A 38 -17.25 -1.71 -0.04
C ARG A 38 -15.84 -1.71 -0.61
N MET A 39 -15.06 -2.77 -0.33
CA MET A 39 -13.78 -3.00 -0.98
C MET A 39 -13.91 -2.73 -2.49
N TYR A 40 -12.88 -2.16 -3.10
CA TYR A 40 -12.79 -1.78 -4.51
C TYR A 40 -13.51 -0.46 -4.90
N ARG A 41 -14.66 -0.12 -4.31
CA ARG A 41 -15.38 1.15 -4.62
C ARG A 41 -14.88 2.32 -3.76
N TYR A 42 -13.60 2.65 -3.93
CA TYR A 42 -12.96 3.75 -3.23
C TYR A 42 -12.21 4.65 -4.22
N ASP A 43 -12.31 5.96 -4.03
CA ASP A 43 -11.48 6.92 -4.72
C ASP A 43 -10.59 7.66 -3.70
N TYR A 44 -9.27 7.55 -3.88
CA TYR A 44 -8.31 8.02 -2.91
C TYR A 44 -8.21 9.54 -2.94
N THR A 45 -8.44 10.17 -1.80
CA THR A 45 -8.32 11.61 -1.68
C THR A 45 -6.85 12.04 -1.70
N PRO A 46 -6.54 13.32 -2.01
CA PRO A 46 -5.17 13.82 -1.87
C PRO A 46 -4.57 13.64 -0.47
N THR A 47 -5.42 13.68 0.57
CA THR A 47 -5.01 13.41 1.96
C THR A 47 -4.63 11.95 2.16
N ASP A 48 -5.41 11.01 1.62
CA ASP A 48 -5.10 9.59 1.70
C ASP A 48 -3.80 9.25 0.99
N LEU A 49 -3.56 9.83 -0.20
CA LEU A 49 -2.34 9.60 -0.96
C LEU A 49 -1.10 10.19 -0.26
N ARG A 50 -1.25 11.33 0.44
CA ARG A 50 -0.17 11.87 1.29
C ARG A 50 0.13 10.94 2.45
N ARG A 51 -0.90 10.46 3.15
CA ARG A 51 -0.75 9.49 4.24
C ARG A 51 -0.11 8.18 3.74
N LEU A 52 -0.46 7.72 2.54
CA LEU A 52 0.18 6.57 1.92
C LEU A 52 1.68 6.78 1.70
N ALA A 53 2.08 7.95 1.20
CA ALA A 53 3.50 8.29 1.02
C ALA A 53 4.26 8.32 2.35
N GLU A 54 3.65 8.89 3.40
CA GLU A 54 4.21 8.86 4.76
C GLU A 54 4.38 7.43 5.29
N LEU A 55 3.37 6.57 5.13
CA LEU A 55 3.43 5.17 5.51
C LEU A 55 4.56 4.44 4.77
N ILE A 56 4.65 4.61 3.45
CA ILE A 56 5.70 4.00 2.62
C ILE A 56 7.09 4.48 3.06
N SER A 57 7.27 5.78 3.32
CA SER A 57 8.55 6.33 3.78
C SER A 57 8.99 5.82 5.15
N SER A 58 8.04 5.33 5.97
CA SER A 58 8.33 4.76 7.29
C SER A 58 8.67 3.27 7.25
N LEU A 59 8.53 2.61 6.11
CA LEU A 59 8.85 1.19 5.97
C LEU A 59 10.36 1.01 5.97
N ALA A 60 10.84 0.06 6.77
CA ALA A 60 12.18 -0.48 6.63
C ALA A 60 12.19 -1.51 5.49
N ALA A 61 12.01 -1.04 4.24
CA ALA A 61 12.04 -1.83 3.02
C ALA A 61 12.86 -1.11 1.94
N ASP A 62 13.72 -1.86 1.25
CA ASP A 62 14.56 -1.34 0.16
C ASP A 62 13.74 -1.14 -1.12
N GLU A 63 12.77 -2.03 -1.35
CA GLU A 63 11.86 -1.97 -2.49
C GLU A 63 10.40 -2.04 -2.04
N VAL A 64 9.56 -1.18 -2.64
CA VAL A 64 8.13 -1.13 -2.37
C VAL A 64 7.35 -1.28 -3.68
N TYR A 65 6.61 -2.39 -3.78
CA TYR A 65 5.64 -2.63 -4.84
C TYR A 65 4.27 -2.15 -4.37
N LEU A 66 3.68 -1.22 -5.12
CA LEU A 66 2.40 -0.59 -4.78
C LEU A 66 1.34 -0.90 -5.84
N LEU A 67 0.27 -1.60 -5.43
CA LEU A 67 -0.87 -1.89 -6.30
C LEU A 67 -2.14 -1.25 -5.75
N PHE A 68 -2.69 -0.33 -6.53
CA PHE A 68 -4.05 0.19 -6.34
C PHE A 68 -5.05 -0.86 -6.82
N ASN A 69 -5.87 -1.37 -5.90
CA ASN A 69 -6.83 -2.45 -6.16
C ASN A 69 -8.26 -1.92 -5.95
N ASN A 70 -8.57 -0.79 -6.57
CA ASN A 70 -9.85 -0.09 -6.52
C ASN A 70 -10.32 0.27 -7.94
N ASP A 71 -11.60 0.60 -8.11
CA ASP A 71 -12.22 0.88 -9.42
C ASP A 71 -11.54 2.07 -10.13
N HIS A 72 -11.03 3.03 -9.36
CA HIS A 72 -10.31 4.22 -9.85
C HIS A 72 -8.78 4.02 -9.88
N MET A 73 -8.28 2.77 -9.87
CA MET A 73 -6.85 2.46 -9.70
C MET A 73 -5.92 3.20 -10.66
N TYR A 74 -6.30 3.35 -11.93
CA TYR A 74 -5.46 4.00 -12.93
C TYR A 74 -5.23 5.48 -12.61
N GLN A 75 -6.29 6.22 -12.29
CA GLN A 75 -6.23 7.63 -11.91
C GLN A 75 -5.46 7.80 -10.60
N ASN A 76 -5.65 6.88 -9.65
CA ASN A 76 -5.07 7.00 -8.32
C ASN A 76 -3.57 6.68 -8.34
N ALA A 77 -3.18 5.64 -9.07
CA ALA A 77 -1.78 5.33 -9.35
C ALA A 77 -1.08 6.49 -10.09
N ARG A 78 -1.70 7.04 -11.13
CA ARG A 78 -1.14 8.17 -11.88
C ARG A 78 -0.95 9.39 -10.99
N THR A 79 -1.95 9.74 -10.19
CA THR A 79 -1.88 10.87 -9.25
C THR A 79 -0.78 10.67 -8.22
N TYR A 80 -0.65 9.44 -7.68
CA TYR A 80 0.39 9.11 -6.72
C TYR A 80 1.78 9.29 -7.32
N ILE A 81 2.04 8.69 -8.48
CA ILE A 81 3.32 8.79 -9.19
C ILE A 81 3.67 10.25 -9.47
N THR A 82 2.73 11.03 -10.02
CA THR A 82 2.97 12.45 -10.34
C THR A 82 3.32 13.29 -9.12
N ARG A 83 2.84 12.93 -7.92
CA ARG A 83 2.98 13.77 -6.72
C ARG A 83 4.06 13.31 -5.74
N PHE A 84 4.42 12.02 -5.74
CA PHE A 84 5.16 11.42 -4.63
C PHE A 84 6.33 10.51 -5.06
N THR A 85 6.64 10.37 -6.36
CA THR A 85 7.73 9.50 -6.84
C THR A 85 8.77 10.22 -7.71
N SER A 86 8.99 11.51 -7.44
CA SER A 86 9.99 12.35 -8.13
C SER A 86 11.35 12.31 -7.45
#